data_AF-A0A519LGS2-F1
#
_entry.id   AF-A0A519LGS2-F1
#
_cell.length_a   1.000
_cell.length_b   1.000
_cell.length_c   1.000
_cell.angle_alpha   90.00
_cell.angle_beta   90.00
_cell.angle_gamma   90.00
#
_symmetry.space_group_name_H-M   'P 1'
#
loop_
_entity.id
_entity.type
_entity.pdbx_description
1 polymer ?
#
loop_
_entity_poly.entity_id
_entity_poly.type
_entity_poly.pdbx_seq_one_letter_code
_entity_poly.pdbx_strand_id
1 'polypeptide(L)'
;MSFHPFSAAQTREALRSGSVTAHDEMRYWLVSSMIWLFYYYHAAWAGLQLSWFLLYDMVAALAVIWIGLHEVFKANGGALGRDLLHRLVLLSVPLGMVVLVASQVLYWASWYLFPAVINHQSFRDPAFAWQVVQFFIFNGIQIWYWWRLHFHISKLSNKSA
;
A
#
# COMPACT_ATOMS: atom_id res chain seq x y z
N MET A 1 2.15 1.39 26.14
CA MET A 1 1.28 0.71 25.17
C MET A 1 1.22 1.57 23.93
N SER A 2 1.52 1.05 22.73
CA SER A 2 1.39 1.88 21.52
C SER A 2 1.29 1.08 20.22
N PHE A 3 0.63 -0.08 20.24
CA PHE A 3 0.27 -0.74 18.98
C PHE A 3 -0.85 0.06 18.31
N HIS A 4 -0.53 0.71 17.19
CA HIS A 4 -1.46 1.56 16.44
C HIS A 4 -1.59 1.08 15.00
N PRO A 5 -2.45 0.08 14.74
CA PRO A 5 -2.59 -0.53 13.42
C PRO A 5 -3.31 0.35 12.39
N PHE A 6 -3.84 1.52 12.77
CA PHE A 6 -4.53 2.44 11.85
C PHE A 6 -3.93 3.85 11.86
N SER A 7 -2.92 4.12 12.68
CA SER A 7 -2.35 5.47 12.84
C SER A 7 -0.86 5.51 12.60
N ALA A 8 -0.48 5.74 11.35
CA ALA A 8 0.92 5.93 10.96
C ALA A 8 1.56 7.15 11.65
N ALA A 9 0.77 8.13 12.10
CA ALA A 9 1.26 9.26 12.87
C ALA A 9 1.68 8.87 14.29
N GLN A 10 0.88 8.03 14.98
CA GLN A 10 1.21 7.54 16.32
C GLN A 10 2.38 6.55 16.27
N THR A 11 2.40 5.64 15.29
CA THR A 11 3.54 4.73 15.08
C THR A 11 4.83 5.49 14.81
N ARG A 12 4.77 6.57 14.03
CA ARG A 12 5.92 7.44 13.81
C ARG A 12 6.41 8.09 15.11
N GLU A 13 5.52 8.57 15.96
CA GLU A 13 5.94 9.17 17.22
C GLU A 13 6.56 8.13 18.18
N ALA A 14 6.02 6.92 18.22
CA ALA A 14 6.60 5.81 18.99
C ALA A 14 8.00 5.41 18.48
N LEU A 15 8.18 5.36 17.15
CA LEU A 15 9.48 5.16 16.51
C LEU A 15 10.47 6.27 16.88
N ARG A 16 10.00 7.51 16.95
CA ARG A 16 10.83 8.68 17.26
C ARG A 16 11.25 8.72 18.74
N SER A 17 10.36 8.34 19.66
CA SER A 17 10.67 8.29 21.10
C SER A 17 11.43 7.03 21.51
N GLY A 18 11.62 6.06 20.61
CA GLY A 18 12.21 4.76 20.94
C GLY A 18 11.35 3.92 21.87
N SER A 19 10.04 4.20 21.96
CA SER A 19 9.13 3.52 22.89
C SER A 19 8.56 2.20 22.33
N VAL A 20 9.00 1.78 21.14
CA VAL A 20 8.58 0.53 20.52
C VAL A 20 9.29 -0.63 21.23
N THR A 21 8.50 -1.55 21.79
CA THR A 21 9.04 -2.75 22.43
C THR A 21 9.10 -3.93 21.46
N ALA A 22 9.92 -4.94 21.74
CA ALA A 22 9.96 -6.18 20.95
C ALA A 22 8.58 -6.87 20.84
N HIS A 23 7.75 -6.72 21.87
CA HIS A 23 6.38 -7.23 21.86
C HIS A 23 5.47 -6.45 20.90
N ASP A 24 5.68 -5.14 20.75
CA ASP A 24 4.97 -4.34 19.74
C ASP A 24 5.46 -4.70 18.33
N GLU A 25 6.77 -4.89 18.13
CA GLU A 25 7.33 -5.35 16.85
C GLU A 25 6.73 -6.68 16.38
N MET A 26 6.63 -7.65 17.30
CA MET A 26 5.98 -8.94 17.01
C MET A 26 4.53 -8.75 16.54
N ARG A 27 3.78 -7.85 17.16
CA ARG A 27 2.39 -7.54 16.77
C ARG A 27 2.32 -6.88 15.41
N TYR A 28 3.19 -5.93 15.14
CA TYR A 28 3.29 -5.29 13.83
C TYR A 28 3.64 -6.34 12.74
N TRP A 29 4.59 -7.22 13.01
CA TRP A 29 4.96 -8.29 12.08
C TRP A 29 3.81 -9.29 11.84
N LEU A 30 3.10 -9.69 12.90
CA LEU A 30 1.92 -10.54 12.80
C LEU A 30 0.85 -9.90 11.92
N VAL A 31 0.49 -8.63 12.17
CA VAL A 31 -0.54 -7.95 11.38
C VAL A 31 -0.10 -7.74 9.93
N SER A 32 1.17 -7.40 9.68
CA SER A 32 1.70 -7.33 8.31
C SER A 32 1.54 -8.67 7.58
N SER A 33 1.85 -9.78 8.26
CA SER A 33 1.69 -11.12 7.70
C SER A 33 0.22 -11.47 7.43
N MET A 34 -0.70 -11.06 8.31
CA MET A 34 -2.14 -11.24 8.11
C MET A 34 -2.67 -10.43 6.91
N ILE A 35 -2.18 -9.20 6.71
CA ILE A 35 -2.53 -8.39 5.54
C ILE A 35 -2.09 -9.09 4.25
N TRP A 36 -0.86 -9.61 4.20
CA TRP A 36 -0.36 -10.37 3.06
C TRP A 36 -1.16 -11.64 2.79
N LEU A 37 -1.45 -12.42 3.83
CA LEU A 37 -2.28 -13.63 3.71
C LEU A 37 -3.68 -13.28 3.19
N PHE A 38 -4.30 -12.22 3.71
CA PHE A 38 -5.59 -11.75 3.23
C PHE A 38 -5.54 -11.43 1.74
N TYR A 39 -4.56 -10.64 1.29
CA TYR A 39 -4.43 -10.29 -0.13
C TYR A 39 -4.20 -11.52 -1.01
N TYR A 40 -3.37 -12.46 -0.57
CA TYR A 40 -3.10 -13.70 -1.30
C TYR A 40 -4.37 -14.54 -1.51
N TYR A 41 -5.11 -14.83 -0.43
CA TYR A 41 -6.34 -15.60 -0.52
C TYR A 41 -7.47 -14.84 -1.22
N HIS A 42 -7.57 -13.52 -1.03
CA HIS A 42 -8.54 -12.69 -1.73
C HIS A 42 -8.26 -12.65 -3.24
N ALA A 43 -6.99 -12.54 -3.66
CA ALA A 43 -6.63 -12.60 -5.07
C ALA A 43 -6.94 -13.98 -5.68
N ALA A 44 -6.68 -15.06 -4.94
CA ALA A 44 -7.04 -16.41 -5.36
C ALA A 44 -8.57 -16.58 -5.49
N TRP A 45 -9.35 -15.98 -4.60
CA TRP A 45 -10.81 -16.00 -4.65
C TRP A 45 -11.39 -15.17 -5.80
N ALA A 46 -10.88 -13.95 -6.00
CA ALA A 46 -11.34 -13.04 -7.06
C ALA A 46 -11.00 -13.55 -8.47
N GLY A 47 -9.96 -14.39 -8.58
CA GLY A 47 -9.51 -14.97 -9.84
C GLY A 47 -8.60 -14.04 -10.64
N LEU A 48 -7.64 -14.64 -11.36
CA LEU A 48 -6.72 -13.92 -12.24
C LEU A 48 -7.27 -13.89 -13.66
N GLN A 49 -7.45 -12.69 -14.21
CA GLN A 49 -7.75 -12.52 -15.62
C GLN A 49 -6.44 -12.41 -16.43
N LEU A 50 -6.11 -13.49 -17.14
CA LEU A 50 -4.96 -13.53 -18.06
C LEU A 50 -5.24 -12.61 -19.26
N SER A 51 -4.64 -11.42 -19.23
CA SER A 51 -4.75 -10.42 -20.29
C SER A 51 -3.45 -9.61 -20.40
N TRP A 52 -3.26 -8.88 -21.51
CA TRP A 52 -2.14 -7.94 -21.63
C TRP A 52 -2.15 -6.86 -20.57
N PHE A 53 -3.32 -6.49 -20.03
CA PHE A 53 -3.43 -5.56 -18.92
C PHE A 53 -2.78 -6.08 -17.65
N LEU A 54 -2.86 -7.39 -17.37
CA LEU A 54 -2.14 -7.98 -16.23
C LEU A 54 -0.63 -7.77 -16.37
N LEU A 55 -0.09 -7.90 -17.59
CA LEU A 55 1.34 -7.67 -17.84
C LEU A 55 1.69 -6.19 -17.64
N TYR A 56 0.86 -5.27 -18.14
CA TYR A 56 1.06 -3.84 -17.94
C TYR A 56 0.98 -3.46 -16.46
N ASP A 57 0.01 -4.00 -15.72
CA ASP A 57 -0.12 -3.81 -14.27
C ASP A 57 1.10 -4.33 -13.53
N MET A 58 1.62 -5.50 -13.90
CA MET A 58 2.83 -6.05 -13.28
C MET A 58 4.04 -5.15 -13.50
N VAL A 59 4.26 -4.69 -14.73
CA VAL A 59 5.38 -3.79 -15.07
C VAL A 59 5.24 -2.45 -14.33
N ALA A 60 4.03 -1.89 -14.31
CA ALA A 60 3.74 -0.65 -13.61
C ALA A 60 3.93 -0.80 -12.08
N ALA A 61 3.43 -1.89 -11.48
CA ALA A 61 3.63 -2.19 -10.06
C ALA A 61 5.11 -2.34 -9.70
N LEU A 62 5.90 -3.03 -10.52
CA LEU A 62 7.35 -3.15 -10.33
C LEU A 62 8.04 -1.79 -10.41
N ALA A 63 7.67 -0.94 -11.37
CA ALA A 63 8.20 0.41 -11.49
C ALA A 63 7.84 1.28 -10.27
N VAL A 64 6.59 1.19 -9.80
CA VAL A 64 6.11 1.92 -8.62
C VAL A 64 6.85 1.45 -7.36
N ILE A 65 7.06 0.15 -7.17
CA ILE A 65 7.84 -0.38 -6.03
C ILE A 65 9.28 0.09 -6.11
N TRP A 66 9.91 -0.01 -7.28
CA TRP A 66 11.29 0.40 -7.48
C TRP A 66 11.50 1.89 -7.15
N ILE A 67 10.68 2.76 -7.75
CA ILE A 67 10.73 4.21 -7.52
C ILE A 67 10.37 4.53 -6.07
N GLY A 68 9.30 3.93 -5.55
CA GLY A 68 8.83 4.17 -4.19
C GLY A 68 9.85 3.80 -3.13
N LEU A 69 10.51 2.64 -3.27
CA LEU A 69 11.57 2.20 -2.38
C LEU A 69 12.79 3.11 -2.46
N HIS A 70 13.18 3.55 -3.66
CA HIS A 70 14.29 4.48 -3.86
C HIS A 70 14.03 5.84 -3.19
N GLU A 71 12.83 6.39 -3.36
CA GLU A 71 12.45 7.66 -2.71
C GLU A 71 12.37 7.52 -1.18
N VAL A 72 11.84 6.40 -0.68
CA VAL A 72 11.86 6.09 0.76
C VAL A 72 13.29 5.96 1.30
N PHE A 73 14.19 5.32 0.56
CA PHE A 73 15.60 5.20 0.93
C PHE A 73 16.27 6.56 1.03
N LYS A 74 16.08 7.44 0.04
CA LYS A 74 16.56 8.83 0.08
C LYS A 74 15.99 9.59 1.27
N ALA A 75 14.68 9.48 1.52
CA ALA A 75 14.00 10.15 2.62
C ALA A 75 14.48 9.70 4.01
N ASN A 76 15.03 8.48 4.12
CA ASN A 76 15.63 7.99 5.36
C ASN A 76 17.06 8.50 5.59
N GLY A 77 17.63 9.27 4.66
CA GLY A 77 19.03 9.71 4.69
C GLY A 77 19.97 8.90 3.79
N GLY A 78 19.42 8.06 2.89
CA GLY A 78 20.20 7.23 1.98
C GLY A 78 21.14 6.28 2.72
N ALA A 79 22.40 6.22 2.29
CA ALA A 79 23.41 5.35 2.87
C ALA A 79 23.78 5.70 4.33
N LEU A 80 23.48 6.91 4.78
CA LEU A 80 23.70 7.36 6.16
C LEU A 80 22.47 7.13 7.06
N GLY A 81 21.34 6.74 6.46
CA GLY A 81 20.11 6.46 7.17
C GLY A 81 20.21 5.23 8.06
N ARG A 82 19.60 5.30 9.25
CA ARG A 82 19.55 4.17 10.20
C ARG A 82 18.20 3.48 10.16
N ASP A 83 18.19 2.19 10.50
CA ASP A 83 17.01 1.37 10.80
C ASP A 83 15.90 1.41 9.74
N LEU A 84 16.24 1.53 8.46
CA LEU A 84 15.26 1.67 7.37
C LEU A 84 14.27 0.51 7.36
N LEU A 85 14.75 -0.73 7.40
CA LEU A 85 13.90 -1.92 7.34
C LEU A 85 12.93 -1.96 8.52
N HIS A 86 13.42 -1.65 9.72
CA HIS A 86 12.59 -1.60 10.92
C HIS A 86 11.50 -0.52 10.81
N ARG A 87 11.85 0.70 10.41
CA ARG A 87 10.89 1.80 10.18
C ARG A 87 9.87 1.44 9.10
N LEU A 88 10.33 0.79 8.02
CA LEU A 88 9.50 0.38 6.91
C LEU A 88 8.44 -0.61 7.39
N VAL A 89 8.84 -1.73 8.00
CA VAL A 89 7.91 -2.76 8.48
C VAL A 89 6.86 -2.19 9.45
N LEU A 90 7.28 -1.37 10.41
CA LEU A 90 6.35 -0.82 11.40
C LEU A 90 5.38 0.21 10.81
N LEU A 91 5.83 1.07 9.89
CA LEU A 91 4.96 2.05 9.22
C LEU A 91 4.10 1.41 8.11
N SER A 92 4.54 0.31 7.52
CA SER A 92 3.79 -0.45 6.51
C SER A 92 2.48 -0.99 7.05
N VAL A 93 2.38 -1.33 8.34
CA VAL A 93 1.14 -1.86 8.91
C VAL A 93 0.01 -0.85 8.94
N PRO A 94 0.13 0.34 9.56
CA PRO A 94 -0.95 1.31 9.58
C PRO A 94 -1.31 1.84 8.20
N LEU A 95 -0.32 1.97 7.30
CA LEU A 95 -0.58 2.34 5.91
C LEU A 95 -1.26 1.20 5.15
N GLY A 96 -0.78 -0.03 5.34
CA GLY A 96 -1.33 -1.25 4.74
C GLY A 96 -2.76 -1.53 5.17
N MET A 97 -3.12 -1.28 6.42
CA MET A 97 -4.51 -1.40 6.89
C MET A 97 -5.44 -0.39 6.22
N VAL A 98 -4.99 0.86 6.06
CA VAL A 98 -5.79 1.87 5.34
C VAL A 98 -5.94 1.49 3.88
N VAL A 99 -4.85 1.04 3.24
CA VAL A 99 -4.87 0.56 1.86
C VAL A 99 -5.75 -0.66 1.70
N LEU A 100 -5.74 -1.58 2.66
CA LEU A 100 -6.59 -2.77 2.70
C LEU A 100 -8.06 -2.38 2.71
N VAL A 101 -8.47 -1.53 3.65
CA VAL A 101 -9.85 -1.05 3.74
C VAL A 101 -10.26 -0.32 2.46
N ALA A 102 -9.42 0.59 1.95
CA ALA A 102 -9.70 1.31 0.71
C ALA A 102 -9.83 0.36 -0.50
N SER A 103 -8.95 -0.63 -0.61
CA SER A 103 -8.97 -1.64 -1.68
C SER A 103 -10.23 -2.49 -1.63
N GLN A 104 -10.68 -2.86 -0.43
CA GLN A 104 -11.92 -3.63 -0.25
C GLN A 104 -13.15 -2.81 -0.60
N VAL A 105 -13.23 -1.55 -0.17
CA VAL A 105 -14.31 -0.64 -0.57
C VAL A 105 -14.36 -0.48 -2.09
N LEU A 106 -13.20 -0.29 -2.72
CA LEU A 106 -13.11 -0.17 -4.17
C LEU A 106 -13.48 -1.47 -4.88
N TYR A 107 -13.08 -2.63 -4.37
CA TYR A 107 -13.48 -3.92 -4.92
C TYR A 107 -15.01 -4.08 -4.92
N TRP A 108 -15.68 -3.83 -3.79
CA TRP A 108 -17.14 -3.94 -3.71
C TRP A 108 -17.85 -2.87 -4.55
N ALA A 109 -17.35 -1.63 -4.57
CA ALA A 109 -17.86 -0.60 -5.45
C ALA A 109 -17.71 -0.99 -6.93
N SER A 110 -16.60 -1.64 -7.28
CA SER A 110 -16.34 -2.12 -8.62
C SER A 110 -17.35 -3.20 -9.06
N TRP A 111 -17.77 -4.06 -8.12
CA TRP A 111 -18.72 -5.12 -8.39
C TRP A 111 -20.17 -4.62 -8.51
N TYR A 112 -20.59 -3.69 -7.64
CA TYR A 112 -22.00 -3.29 -7.56
C TYR A 112 -22.33 -1.97 -8.25
N LEU A 113 -21.45 -0.97 -8.16
CA LEU A 113 -21.74 0.38 -8.62
C LEU A 113 -21.29 0.58 -10.06
N PHE A 114 -20.11 0.09 -10.41
CA PHE A 114 -19.53 0.47 -11.69
C PHE A 114 -20.22 -0.16 -12.92
N PRO A 115 -20.86 -1.35 -12.89
CA PRO A 115 -21.67 -1.83 -14.01
C PRO A 115 -22.84 -0.90 -14.36
N ALA A 116 -23.30 -0.08 -13.42
CA ALA A 116 -24.32 0.94 -13.69
C ALA A 116 -23.77 2.13 -14.48
N VAL A 117 -22.45 2.38 -14.42
CA VAL A 117 -21.78 3.53 -15.05
C VAL A 117 -21.02 3.12 -16.32
N ILE A 118 -20.35 1.97 -16.30
CA ILE A 118 -19.56 1.41 -17.40
C ILE A 118 -20.37 0.27 -18.03
N ASN A 119 -21.27 0.65 -18.94
CA ASN A 119 -22.16 -0.27 -19.65
C ASN A 119 -22.13 0.00 -21.16
N HIS A 120 -22.81 -0.85 -21.93
CA HIS A 120 -22.86 -0.76 -23.40
C HIS A 120 -23.55 0.51 -23.94
N GLN A 121 -24.28 1.25 -23.11
CA GLN A 121 -24.88 2.53 -23.50
C GLN A 121 -23.86 3.67 -23.39
N SER A 122 -22.95 3.59 -22.41
CA SER A 122 -21.92 4.61 -22.17
C SER A 122 -20.60 4.34 -22.92
N PHE A 123 -20.25 3.08 -23.13
CA PHE A 123 -18.98 2.69 -23.77
C PHE A 123 -19.20 1.66 -24.88
N ARG A 124 -18.44 1.83 -25.98
CA ARG A 124 -18.41 0.87 -27.09
C ARG A 124 -17.86 -0.49 -26.66
N ASP A 125 -16.87 -0.49 -25.79
CA ASP A 125 -16.29 -1.68 -25.17
C ASP A 125 -16.18 -1.49 -23.64
N PRO A 126 -17.22 -1.88 -22.88
CA PRO A 126 -17.24 -1.75 -21.44
C PRO A 126 -16.15 -2.59 -20.74
N ALA A 127 -15.75 -3.72 -21.32
CA ALA A 127 -14.73 -4.60 -20.74
C ALA A 127 -13.34 -3.98 -20.84
N PHE A 128 -13.01 -3.35 -21.97
CA PHE A 128 -11.78 -2.58 -22.09
C PHE A 128 -11.78 -1.34 -21.18
N ALA A 129 -12.88 -0.59 -21.14
CA ALA A 129 -13.02 0.55 -20.24
C ALA A 129 -12.82 0.14 -18.76
N TRP A 130 -13.32 -1.04 -18.40
CA TRP A 130 -13.11 -1.66 -17.09
C TRP A 130 -11.64 -1.86 -16.76
N GLN A 131 -10.90 -2.50 -17.66
CA GLN A 131 -9.49 -2.81 -17.48
C GLN A 131 -8.65 -1.53 -17.31
N VAL A 132 -8.95 -0.48 -18.08
CA VAL A 132 -8.27 0.82 -17.96
C VAL A 132 -8.52 1.45 -16.58
N VAL A 133 -9.78 1.47 -16.12
CA VAL A 133 -10.12 2.04 -14.82
C VAL A 133 -9.46 1.25 -13.68
N GLN A 134 -9.49 -0.07 -13.74
CA GLN A 134 -8.82 -0.93 -12.76
C GLN A 134 -7.31 -0.69 -12.73
N PHE A 135 -6.66 -0.62 -13.89
CA PHE A 135 -5.23 -0.31 -14.01
C PHE A 135 -4.87 0.96 -13.26
N PHE A 136 -5.59 2.07 -13.48
CA PHE A 136 -5.29 3.33 -12.80
C PHE A 136 -5.62 3.30 -11.30
N ILE A 137 -6.69 2.63 -10.90
CA ILE A 137 -7.05 2.49 -9.48
C ILE A 137 -5.98 1.70 -8.72
N PHE A 138 -5.59 0.53 -9.23
CA PHE A 138 -4.61 -0.32 -8.56
C PHE A 138 -3.23 0.34 -8.49
N ASN A 139 -2.75 0.91 -9.60
CA ASN A 139 -1.48 1.63 -9.59
C ASN A 139 -1.56 2.91 -8.75
N GLY A 140 -2.68 3.62 -8.77
CA GLY A 140 -2.90 4.81 -7.94
C GLY A 140 -2.83 4.53 -6.44
N ILE A 141 -3.42 3.42 -5.97
CA ILE A 141 -3.33 3.00 -4.58
C ILE A 141 -1.88 2.66 -4.18
N GLN A 142 -1.14 1.97 -5.05
CA GLN A 142 0.27 1.65 -4.80
C GLN A 142 1.13 2.92 -4.71
N ILE A 143 0.95 3.85 -5.65
CA ILE A 143 1.64 5.15 -5.63
C ILE A 143 1.31 5.90 -4.35
N TRP A 144 0.03 5.93 -3.96
CA TRP A 144 -0.42 6.60 -2.75
C TRP A 144 0.20 5.98 -1.48
N TYR A 145 0.27 4.65 -1.40
CA TYR A 145 0.94 3.95 -0.31
C TYR A 145 2.43 4.36 -0.19
N TRP A 146 3.18 4.29 -1.28
CA TRP A 146 4.61 4.64 -1.28
C TRP A 146 4.85 6.11 -0.98
N TRP A 147 4.03 7.00 -1.51
CA TRP A 147 4.08 8.43 -1.19
C TRP A 147 3.84 8.70 0.29
N ARG A 148 2.84 8.04 0.90
CA ARG A 148 2.57 8.15 2.34
C ARG A 148 3.74 7.62 3.17
N LEU A 149 4.31 6.48 2.78
CA LEU A 149 5.46 5.89 3.47
C LEU A 149 6.66 6.83 3.44
N HIS A 150 6.98 7.38 2.26
CA HIS A 150 8.00 8.43 2.08
C HIS A 150 7.76 9.65 2.99
N PHE A 151 6.51 10.14 3.05
CA PHE A 151 6.16 11.27 3.91
C PHE A 151 6.38 10.98 5.40
N HIS A 152 6.06 9.77 5.87
CA HIS A 152 6.27 9.42 7.28
C HIS A 152 7.75 9.23 7.62
N ILE A 153 8.54 8.65 6.72
CA ILE A 153 9.97 8.43 6.91
C ILE A 153 10.77 9.74 6.83
N SER A 154 10.49 10.61 5.86
CA SER A 154 11.14 11.93 5.77
C SER A 154 10.95 12.76 7.05
N LYS A 155 9.77 12.67 7.68
CA LYS A 155 9.49 13.33 8.97
C LYS A 155 10.24 12.72 10.16
N LEU A 156 10.70 11.47 10.06
CA LEU A 156 11.60 10.87 11.06
C LEU A 156 13.04 11.34 10.87
N SER A 157 13.52 11.43 9.62
CA SER A 157 14.90 11.80 9.30
C SER A 157 15.23 13.26 9.62
N ASN A 158 14.31 14.19 9.35
CA ASN A 158 14.57 15.64 9.45
C ASN A 158 14.73 16.20 10.88
N LYS A 159 14.67 15.38 11.94
CA LYS A 159 14.87 15.82 13.34
C LYS A 159 15.92 15.04 14.10
N SER A 160 16.68 14.19 13.41
CA SER A 160 17.80 13.43 13.98
C SER A 160 19.18 14.07 13.69
N ALA A 161 19.19 15.35 13.27
CA ALA A 161 20.37 16.20 13.15
C ALA A 161 20.36 17.26 14.26
#